data_AF-B1TGS2-F1
#
_entry.id   AF-B1TGS2-F1
#
_cell.length_a   1.000
_cell.length_b   1.000
_cell.length_c   1.000
_cell.angle_alpha   90.00
_cell.angle_beta   90.00
_cell.angle_gamma   90.00
#
_symmetry.space_group_name_H-M   'P 1'
#
loop_
_entity.id
_entity.type
_entity.pdbx_description
1 polymer ?
#
loop_
_entity_poly.entity_id
_entity_poly.type
_entity_poly.pdbx_seq_one_letter_code
_entity_poly.pdbx_strand_id
1 'polypeptide(L)'
;MIEEDYESSRLWGRYTADELNHDLLFRRDLHQHGCSNETIDGTLPLVATQNLIVYLSRRLEEIGSLTAVAYSLFVEWNSDRVSARVVNRAEHHYSAKHVLGARSHVHFDKNASHYAMILDIMNKLVGRLKDENALFDTLKELATLFCAYFQELHDVTIGQRAKTSSSPEPAPSERAPDVVQP
;
A
#
# COMPACT_ATOMS: atom_id res chain seq x y z
N MET A 1 -19.25 14.32 -4.62
CA MET A 1 -18.87 15.33 -3.60
C MET A 1 -19.29 16.76 -3.92
N ILE A 2 -19.08 17.28 -5.12
CA ILE A 2 -19.53 18.66 -5.48
C ILE A 2 -21.04 18.85 -5.27
N GLU A 3 -21.82 17.82 -5.60
CA GLU A 3 -23.29 17.82 -5.43
C GLU A 3 -23.74 17.40 -4.02
N GLU A 4 -22.81 17.07 -3.12
CA GLU A 4 -23.11 16.55 -1.79
C GLU A 4 -22.89 17.59 -0.69
N ASP A 5 -21.75 18.29 -0.70
CA ASP A 5 -21.38 19.31 0.30
C ASP A 5 -20.27 20.23 -0.21
N TYR A 6 -20.52 21.55 -0.19
CA TYR A 6 -19.52 22.52 -0.66
C TYR A 6 -18.24 22.51 0.18
N GLU A 7 -18.35 22.52 1.51
CA GLU A 7 -17.17 22.60 2.39
C GLU A 7 -16.33 21.32 2.32
N SER A 8 -16.95 20.14 2.37
CA SER A 8 -16.24 18.88 2.15
C SER A 8 -15.62 18.83 0.76
N SER A 9 -16.32 19.29 -0.29
CA SER A 9 -15.76 19.35 -1.64
C SER A 9 -14.54 20.29 -1.72
N ARG A 10 -14.56 21.42 -1.00
CA ARG A 10 -13.44 22.36 -0.94
C ARG A 10 -12.24 21.75 -0.21
N LEU A 11 -12.47 21.05 0.90
CA LEU A 11 -11.41 20.34 1.63
C LEU A 11 -10.84 19.20 0.79
N TRP A 12 -11.70 18.40 0.16
CA TRP A 12 -11.30 17.31 -0.73
C TRP A 12 -10.47 17.79 -1.91
N GLY A 13 -10.82 18.93 -2.50
CA GLY A 13 -10.04 19.53 -3.58
C GLY A 13 -8.62 19.93 -3.14
N ARG A 14 -8.46 20.43 -1.90
CA ARG A 14 -7.13 20.72 -1.34
C ARG A 14 -6.34 19.44 -1.11
N TYR A 15 -6.95 18.46 -0.46
CA TYR A 15 -6.35 17.14 -0.25
C TYR A 15 -5.88 16.52 -1.57
N THR A 16 -6.74 16.50 -2.59
CA THR A 16 -6.39 15.92 -3.89
C THR A 16 -5.24 16.67 -4.56
N ALA A 17 -5.20 18.00 -4.45
CA ALA A 17 -4.11 18.80 -5.01
C ALA A 17 -2.75 18.48 -4.35
N ASP A 18 -2.76 18.22 -3.04
CA ASP A 18 -1.59 17.78 -2.30
C ASP A 18 -1.12 16.38 -2.77
N GLU A 19 -2.05 15.43 -2.92
CA GLU A 19 -1.75 14.03 -3.29
C GLU A 19 -1.22 13.85 -4.72
N LEU A 20 -1.51 14.77 -5.66
CA LEU A 20 -1.21 14.61 -7.09
C LEU A 20 0.27 14.35 -7.43
N ASN A 21 1.21 14.64 -6.52
CA ASN A 21 2.64 14.51 -6.75
C ASN A 21 3.33 13.54 -5.77
N HIS A 22 2.58 12.82 -4.93
CA HIS A 22 3.16 11.92 -3.93
C HIS A 22 3.88 10.73 -4.57
N ASP A 23 3.39 10.23 -5.71
CA ASP A 23 4.04 9.17 -6.48
C ASP A 23 5.45 9.55 -6.95
N LEU A 24 5.68 10.82 -7.30
CA LEU A 24 7.00 11.33 -7.72
C LEU A 24 8.03 11.23 -6.59
N LEU A 25 7.60 11.32 -5.33
CA LEU A 25 8.49 11.12 -4.17
C LEU A 25 9.01 9.69 -4.13
N PHE A 26 8.13 8.71 -4.35
CA PHE A 26 8.52 7.29 -4.38
C PHE A 26 9.31 6.92 -5.63
N ARG A 27 8.99 7.52 -6.79
CA ARG A 27 9.78 7.40 -8.03
C ARG A 27 11.23 7.84 -7.81
N ARG A 28 11.45 8.93 -7.08
CA ARG A 28 12.80 9.39 -6.71
C ARG A 28 13.56 8.34 -5.90
N ASP A 29 12.91 7.67 -4.95
CA ASP A 29 13.55 6.60 -4.18
C ASP A 29 13.88 5.40 -5.06
N LEU A 30 12.98 5.00 -5.96
CA LEU A 30 13.23 3.92 -6.93
C LEU A 30 14.45 4.20 -7.82
N HIS A 31 14.66 5.44 -8.25
CA HIS A 31 15.88 5.82 -8.98
C HIS A 31 17.16 5.63 -8.16
N GLN A 32 17.12 5.86 -6.84
CA GLN A 32 18.27 5.60 -5.97
C GLN A 32 18.59 4.11 -5.86
N HIS A 33 17.59 3.24 -6.06
CA HIS A 33 17.76 1.79 -6.17
C HIS A 33 18.14 1.31 -7.58
N GLY A 34 18.36 2.24 -8.53
CA GLY A 34 18.78 1.92 -9.90
C GLY A 34 17.65 1.58 -10.86
N CYS A 35 16.38 1.79 -10.49
CA CYS A 35 15.25 1.62 -11.40
C CYS A 35 15.18 2.78 -12.40
N SER A 36 15.09 2.48 -13.70
CA SER A 36 14.87 3.49 -14.74
C SER A 36 13.38 3.83 -14.88
N ASN A 37 13.05 4.94 -15.54
CA ASN A 37 11.65 5.28 -15.84
C ASN A 37 10.99 4.19 -16.70
N GLU A 38 11.70 3.67 -17.69
CA GLU A 38 11.19 2.60 -18.55
C GLU A 38 10.87 1.34 -17.75
N THR A 39 11.68 1.02 -16.74
CA THR A 39 11.42 -0.10 -15.83
C THR A 39 10.19 0.16 -14.99
N ILE A 40 10.08 1.37 -14.40
CA ILE A 40 8.97 1.75 -13.53
C ILE A 40 7.65 1.76 -14.31
N ASP A 41 7.61 2.48 -15.43
CA ASP A 41 6.41 2.68 -16.25
C ASP A 41 6.02 1.40 -17.02
N GLY A 42 6.99 0.52 -17.30
CA GLY A 42 6.77 -0.79 -17.92
C GLY A 42 6.39 -1.91 -16.95
N THR A 43 6.48 -1.69 -15.63
CA THR A 43 6.12 -2.70 -14.63
C THR A 43 4.61 -2.71 -14.41
N LEU A 44 3.98 -3.84 -14.70
CA LEU A 44 2.55 -4.01 -14.43
C LEU A 44 2.27 -4.07 -12.92
N PRO A 45 1.12 -3.53 -12.46
CA PRO A 45 0.68 -3.73 -11.08
C PRO A 45 0.49 -5.21 -10.76
N LEU A 46 0.67 -5.57 -9.48
CA LEU A 46 0.28 -6.88 -8.97
C LEU A 46 -1.22 -7.12 -9.14
N VAL A 47 -1.64 -8.38 -9.20
CA VAL A 47 -3.06 -8.73 -9.38
C VAL A 47 -3.92 -8.16 -8.26
N ALA A 48 -3.45 -8.23 -7.01
CA ALA A 48 -4.11 -7.63 -5.86
C ALA A 48 -4.20 -6.10 -5.97
N THR A 49 -3.20 -5.43 -6.56
CA THR A 49 -3.25 -3.98 -6.81
C THR A 49 -4.29 -3.65 -7.86
N GLN A 50 -4.36 -4.44 -8.94
CA GLN A 50 -5.38 -4.29 -9.97
C GLN A 50 -6.79 -4.49 -9.39
N ASN A 51 -6.97 -5.48 -8.52
CA ASN A 51 -8.24 -5.74 -7.84
C ASN A 51 -8.67 -4.57 -6.96
N LEU A 52 -7.74 -3.96 -6.22
CA LEU A 52 -8.02 -2.74 -5.44
C LEU A 52 -8.48 -1.59 -6.34
N ILE A 53 -7.81 -1.35 -7.46
CA ILE A 53 -8.20 -0.29 -8.42
C ILE A 53 -9.61 -0.56 -8.97
N VAL A 54 -9.89 -1.80 -9.39
CA VAL A 54 -11.22 -2.19 -9.90
C VAL A 54 -12.30 -2.04 -8.84
N TYR A 55 -12.02 -2.44 -7.60
CA TYR A 55 -12.93 -2.27 -6.47
C TYR A 55 -13.26 -0.79 -6.24
N LEU A 56 -12.25 0.08 -6.15
CA LEU A 56 -12.44 1.51 -5.95
C LEU A 56 -13.29 2.13 -7.07
N SER A 57 -12.98 1.83 -8.34
CA SER A 57 -13.76 2.35 -9.47
C SER A 57 -15.22 1.93 -9.43
N ARG A 58 -15.51 0.65 -9.18
CA ARG A 58 -16.89 0.15 -9.09
C ARG A 58 -17.66 0.76 -7.92
N ARG A 59 -17.02 0.82 -6.74
CA ARG A 59 -17.66 1.37 -5.55
C ARG A 59 -17.88 2.88 -5.63
N LEU A 60 -17.03 3.61 -6.36
CA LEU A 60 -17.28 5.01 -6.69
C LEU A 60 -18.57 5.19 -7.49
N GLU A 61 -18.86 4.29 -8.44
CA GLU A 61 -20.12 4.32 -9.20
C GLU A 61 -21.33 3.97 -8.33
N GLU A 62 -21.19 3.05 -7.37
CA GLU A 62 -22.29 2.55 -6.53
C GLU A 62 -22.67 3.48 -5.36
N ILE A 63 -21.67 3.99 -4.63
CA ILE A 63 -21.87 4.75 -3.38
C ILE A 63 -21.18 6.11 -3.38
N GLY A 64 -20.70 6.56 -4.55
CA GLY A 64 -20.17 7.90 -4.73
C GLY A 64 -18.91 8.18 -3.91
N SER A 65 -18.82 9.41 -3.40
CA SER A 65 -17.61 9.92 -2.74
C SER A 65 -17.20 9.15 -1.49
N LEU A 66 -18.13 8.44 -0.84
CA LEU A 66 -17.87 7.64 0.35
C LEU A 66 -16.70 6.67 0.12
N THR A 67 -16.62 6.07 -1.06
CA THR A 67 -15.53 5.14 -1.43
C THR A 67 -14.16 5.80 -1.35
N ALA A 68 -13.99 6.95 -2.01
CA ALA A 68 -12.72 7.65 -2.03
C ALA A 68 -12.34 8.17 -0.64
N VAL A 69 -13.30 8.72 0.11
CA VAL A 69 -13.03 9.22 1.47
C VAL A 69 -12.72 8.08 2.43
N ALA A 70 -13.39 6.92 2.31
CA ALA A 70 -13.08 5.74 3.12
C ALA A 70 -11.69 5.18 2.81
N TYR A 71 -11.32 5.13 1.53
CA TYR A 71 -9.97 4.78 1.10
C TYR A 71 -8.92 5.73 1.69
N SER A 72 -9.11 7.04 1.52
CA SER A 72 -8.22 8.06 2.08
C SER A 72 -8.14 7.93 3.60
N LEU A 73 -9.26 7.74 4.30
CA LEU A 73 -9.27 7.59 5.75
C LEU A 73 -8.41 6.40 6.17
N PHE A 74 -8.51 5.28 5.46
CA PHE A 74 -7.74 4.08 5.72
C PHE A 74 -6.23 4.32 5.55
N VAL A 75 -5.81 4.91 4.43
CA VAL A 75 -4.38 5.12 4.15
C VAL A 75 -3.77 6.21 5.01
N GLU A 76 -4.51 7.30 5.29
CA GLU A 76 -4.06 8.38 6.17
C GLU A 76 -3.93 7.91 7.63
N TRP A 77 -4.90 7.12 8.11
CA TRP A 77 -4.83 6.54 9.45
C TRP A 77 -3.58 5.67 9.63
N ASN A 78 -3.26 4.89 8.60
CA ASN A 78 -2.06 4.07 8.56
C ASN A 78 -0.79 4.93 8.46
N SER A 79 -0.79 5.99 7.64
CA SER A 79 0.37 6.87 7.47
C SER A 79 0.75 7.55 8.79
N ASP A 80 -0.24 8.12 9.47
CA ASP A 80 -0.10 8.83 10.76
C ASP A 80 0.50 7.95 11.88
N ARG A 81 0.28 6.63 11.84
CA ARG A 81 0.67 5.70 12.91
C ARG A 81 1.84 4.80 12.59
N VAL A 82 1.98 4.39 11.34
CA VAL A 82 2.81 3.24 10.96
C VAL A 82 3.94 3.63 10.01
N SER A 83 3.69 4.54 9.06
CA SER A 83 4.64 4.83 7.98
C SER A 83 6.01 5.29 8.49
N ALA A 84 6.07 6.16 9.50
CA ALA A 84 7.34 6.62 10.08
C ALA A 84 8.22 5.44 10.57
N ARG A 85 7.62 4.45 11.24
CA ARG A 85 8.33 3.27 11.73
C ARG A 85 8.85 2.40 10.57
N VAL A 86 8.04 2.22 9.52
CA VAL A 86 8.44 1.44 8.34
C VAL A 86 9.60 2.13 7.62
N VAL A 87 9.51 3.44 7.41
CA VAL A 87 10.54 4.23 6.75
C VAL A 87 11.86 4.24 7.54
N ASN A 88 11.81 4.33 8.88
CA ASN A 88 13.00 4.21 9.73
C ASN A 88 13.67 2.84 9.63
N ARG A 89 12.87 1.76 9.51
CA ARG A 89 13.42 0.41 9.30
C ARG A 89 14.06 0.26 7.92
N ALA A 90 13.40 0.78 6.89
CA ALA A 90 13.95 0.77 5.54
C ALA A 90 15.27 1.57 5.46
N GLU A 91 15.34 2.72 6.14
CA GLU A 91 16.57 3.50 6.25
C GLU A 91 17.72 2.71 6.89
N HIS A 92 17.43 1.98 7.97
CA HIS A 92 18.46 1.20 8.64
C HIS A 92 19.09 0.16 7.71
N HIS A 93 18.29 -0.41 6.80
CA HIS A 93 18.76 -1.42 5.83
C HIS A 93 19.37 -0.84 4.56
N TYR A 94 18.85 0.27 4.04
CA TYR A 94 19.22 0.80 2.73
C TYR A 94 19.99 2.12 2.79
N SER A 95 20.05 2.82 3.93
CA SER A 95 20.52 4.21 4.15
C SER A 95 19.52 5.33 3.80
N ALA A 96 19.76 6.51 4.38
CA ALA A 96 18.89 7.70 4.28
C ALA A 96 18.60 8.13 2.84
N LYS A 97 19.60 8.05 1.95
CA LYS A 97 19.47 8.50 0.56
C LYS A 97 18.45 7.68 -0.24
N HIS A 98 18.20 6.42 0.13
CA HIS A 98 17.31 5.51 -0.59
C HIS A 98 15.84 5.55 -0.13
N VAL A 99 15.53 6.39 0.87
CA VAL A 99 14.20 6.51 1.47
C VAL A 99 13.79 7.99 1.64
N LEU A 100 14.44 8.89 0.90
CA LEU A 100 14.26 10.33 1.06
C LEU A 100 12.86 10.76 0.62
N GLY A 101 12.33 10.17 -0.45
CA GLY A 101 10.96 10.31 -0.92
C GLY A 101 9.95 9.92 0.14
N ALA A 102 10.02 8.68 0.62
CA ALA A 102 9.15 8.17 1.66
C ALA A 102 9.26 8.99 2.97
N ARG A 103 10.46 9.48 3.32
CA ARG A 103 10.67 10.43 4.44
C ARG A 103 9.89 11.72 4.24
N SER A 104 9.97 12.26 3.02
CA SER A 104 9.35 13.54 2.66
C SER A 104 7.83 13.42 2.71
N HIS A 105 7.27 12.31 2.23
CA HIS A 105 5.85 11.99 2.32
C HIS A 105 5.38 11.99 3.79
N VAL A 106 6.02 11.20 4.66
CA VAL A 106 5.66 11.16 6.09
C VAL A 106 5.73 12.54 6.75
N HIS A 107 6.70 13.37 6.39
CA HIS A 107 6.81 14.73 6.91
C HIS A 107 5.69 15.63 6.39
N PHE A 108 5.36 15.50 5.11
CA PHE A 108 4.32 16.28 4.45
C PHE A 108 2.94 15.97 5.02
N ASP A 109 2.52 14.69 5.08
CA ASP A 109 1.21 14.29 5.63
C ASP A 109 1.02 14.81 7.06
N LYS A 110 2.08 14.70 7.87
CA LYS A 110 2.07 15.14 9.27
C LYS A 110 1.87 16.64 9.39
N ASN A 111 2.51 17.43 8.52
CA ASN A 111 2.38 18.89 8.53
C ASN A 111 1.04 19.35 7.94
N ALA A 112 0.57 18.68 6.90
CA ALA A 112 -0.70 18.96 6.24
C ALA A 112 -1.91 18.49 7.05
N SER A 113 -1.69 17.71 8.12
CA SER A 113 -2.74 17.15 8.99
C SER A 113 -3.80 16.39 8.18
N HIS A 114 -3.37 15.65 7.15
CA HIS A 114 -4.26 14.98 6.20
C HIS A 114 -5.23 14.02 6.89
N TYR A 115 -4.77 13.24 7.85
CA TYR A 115 -5.66 12.37 8.65
C TYR A 115 -6.81 13.16 9.31
N ALA A 116 -6.52 14.31 9.95
CA ALA A 116 -7.54 15.13 10.58
C ALA A 116 -8.50 15.76 9.55
N MET A 117 -7.97 16.17 8.39
CA MET A 117 -8.78 16.71 7.29
C MET A 117 -9.76 15.66 6.74
N ILE A 118 -9.27 14.45 6.45
CA ILE A 118 -10.10 13.36 5.95
C ILE A 118 -11.13 12.90 7.00
N LEU A 119 -10.76 12.91 8.28
CA LEU A 119 -11.70 12.59 9.36
C LEU A 119 -12.85 13.62 9.45
N ASP A 120 -12.57 14.91 9.26
CA ASP A 120 -13.61 15.95 9.21
C ASP A 120 -14.56 15.75 8.02
N ILE A 121 -14.01 15.46 6.83
CA ILE A 121 -14.81 15.14 5.63
C ILE A 121 -15.67 13.90 5.88
N MET A 122 -15.09 12.83 6.43
CA MET A 122 -15.81 11.59 6.73
C MET A 122 -16.95 11.82 7.72
N ASN A 123 -16.72 12.53 8.83
CA ASN A 123 -17.75 12.82 9.83
C ASN A 123 -18.96 13.53 9.21
N LYS A 124 -18.72 14.46 8.29
CA LYS A 124 -19.80 15.16 7.57
C LYS A 124 -20.56 14.25 6.60
N LEU A 125 -19.86 13.33 5.94
CA LEU A 125 -20.48 12.38 5.02
C LEU A 125 -21.30 11.32 5.76
N VAL A 126 -20.78 10.75 6.85
CA VAL A 126 -21.46 9.72 7.66
C VAL A 126 -22.79 10.23 8.19
N GLY A 127 -22.84 11.48 8.68
CA GLY A 127 -24.09 12.10 9.14
C GLY A 127 -25.17 12.25 8.06
N ARG A 128 -24.85 11.96 6.79
CA ARG A 128 -25.77 12.01 5.63
C ARG A 128 -25.99 10.65 4.99
N LEU A 129 -25.32 9.59 5.47
CA LEU A 129 -25.50 8.26 4.93
C LEU A 129 -26.89 7.73 5.29
N LYS A 130 -27.54 7.11 4.30
CA LYS A 130 -28.78 6.35 4.54
C LYS A 130 -28.49 4.99 5.17
N ASP A 131 -27.29 4.46 4.96
CA ASP A 131 -26.82 3.19 5.49
C ASP A 131 -25.40 3.38 6.07
N GLU A 132 -25.31 3.40 7.39
CA GLU A 132 -24.05 3.53 8.11
C GLU A 132 -23.14 2.30 7.92
N ASN A 133 -23.70 1.13 7.58
CA ASN A 133 -22.91 -0.08 7.36
C ASN A 133 -22.06 0.02 6.09
N ALA A 134 -22.48 0.82 5.11
CA ALA A 134 -21.75 1.01 3.86
C ALA A 134 -20.31 1.48 4.10
N LEU A 135 -20.06 2.32 5.11
CA LEU A 135 -18.71 2.72 5.50
C LEU A 135 -17.91 1.54 6.04
N PHE A 136 -18.46 0.83 7.04
CA PHE A 136 -17.75 -0.27 7.70
C PHE A 136 -17.45 -1.41 6.73
N ASP A 137 -18.39 -1.73 5.85
CA ASP A 137 -18.19 -2.79 4.84
C ASP A 137 -17.15 -2.37 3.80
N THR A 138 -17.14 -1.09 3.41
CA THR A 138 -16.08 -0.56 2.54
C THR A 138 -14.72 -0.64 3.22
N LEU A 139 -14.59 -0.26 4.50
CA LEU A 139 -13.33 -0.36 5.25
C LEU A 139 -12.85 -1.81 5.44
N LYS A 140 -13.77 -2.75 5.68
CA LYS A 140 -13.43 -4.18 5.77
C LYS A 140 -12.88 -4.71 4.46
N GLU A 141 -13.53 -4.36 3.34
CA GLU A 141 -13.09 -4.82 2.02
C GLU A 141 -11.75 -4.21 1.62
N LEU A 142 -11.54 -2.92 1.91
CA LEU A 142 -10.24 -2.27 1.75
C LEU A 142 -9.15 -3.00 2.55
N ALA A 143 -9.41 -3.32 3.83
CA ALA A 143 -8.46 -4.07 4.65
C ALA A 143 -8.13 -5.44 4.03
N THR A 144 -9.12 -6.17 3.52
CA THR A 144 -8.92 -7.45 2.82
C THR A 144 -8.04 -7.28 1.59
N LEU A 145 -8.28 -6.25 0.77
CA LEU A 145 -7.51 -5.97 -0.45
C LEU A 145 -6.06 -5.57 -0.15
N PHE A 146 -5.82 -4.76 0.88
CA PHE A 146 -4.47 -4.43 1.34
C PHE A 146 -3.72 -5.66 1.88
N CYS A 147 -4.40 -6.53 2.64
CA CYS A 147 -3.82 -7.81 3.07
C CYS A 147 -3.43 -8.68 1.88
N ALA A 148 -4.30 -8.79 0.86
CA ALA A 148 -3.99 -9.52 -0.37
C ALA A 148 -2.77 -8.96 -1.10
N TYR A 149 -2.64 -7.62 -1.18
CA TYR A 149 -1.46 -6.97 -1.73
C TYR A 149 -0.17 -7.35 -1.00
N PHE A 150 -0.15 -7.24 0.34
CA PHE A 150 1.05 -7.58 1.11
C PHE A 150 1.40 -9.07 1.05
N GLN A 151 0.40 -9.95 0.96
CA GLN A 151 0.60 -11.38 0.77
C GLN A 151 1.23 -11.68 -0.61
N GLU A 152 0.67 -11.12 -1.68
CA GLU A 152 1.21 -11.29 -3.03
C GLU A 152 2.64 -10.71 -3.14
N LEU A 153 2.87 -9.51 -2.58
CA LEU A 153 4.19 -8.89 -2.53
C LEU A 153 5.20 -9.77 -1.80
N HIS A 154 4.82 -10.37 -0.67
CA HIS A 154 5.67 -11.32 0.05
C HIS A 154 5.99 -12.53 -0.81
N ASP A 155 4.99 -13.10 -1.47
CA ASP A 155 5.16 -14.33 -2.25
C ASP A 155 6.10 -14.14 -3.45
N VAL A 156 6.00 -13.00 -4.15
CA VAL A 156 6.87 -12.69 -5.30
C VAL A 156 8.27 -12.23 -4.92
N THR A 157 8.51 -11.81 -3.67
CA THR A 157 9.82 -11.29 -3.21
C THR A 157 10.60 -12.28 -2.36
N ILE A 158 9.96 -12.88 -1.35
CA ILE A 158 10.56 -13.77 -0.35
C ILE A 158 10.08 -15.21 -0.56
N GLY A 159 8.77 -15.40 -0.77
CA GLY A 159 8.14 -16.72 -0.83
C GLY A 159 8.68 -17.62 -1.95
N GLN A 160 8.96 -17.05 -3.13
CA GLN A 160 9.59 -17.78 -4.23
C GLN A 160 11.05 -18.16 -3.94
N ARG A 161 11.82 -17.30 -3.26
CA ARG A 161 13.22 -17.58 -2.91
C ARG A 161 13.34 -18.76 -1.94
N ALA A 162 12.43 -18.85 -0.97
CA ALA A 162 12.39 -19.94 0.01
C ALA A 162 12.10 -21.31 -0.65
N LYS A 163 11.20 -21.35 -1.64
CA LYS A 163 10.86 -22.59 -2.39
C LYS A 163 12.03 -23.09 -3.25
N THR A 164 12.85 -22.19 -3.79
CA THR A 164 14.04 -22.56 -4.56
C THR A 164 15.22 -23.02 -3.70
N SER A 165 15.35 -22.53 -2.45
CA SER A 165 16.38 -22.97 -1.51
C SER A 165 16.08 -24.32 -0.83
N SER A 166 14.87 -24.85 -0.99
CA SER A 166 14.43 -26.14 -0.43
C SER A 166 14.30 -27.22 -1.51
N SER A 167 15.36 -27.46 -2.31
CA SER A 167 15.44 -28.65 -3.17
C SER A 167 15.91 -29.87 -2.35
N PRO A 168 15.48 -31.09 -2.69
CA PRO A 168 15.46 -32.24 -1.78
C PRO A 168 16.85 -32.80 -1.49
N GLU A 169 16.99 -33.33 -0.27
CA GLU A 169 18.15 -34.09 0.20
C GLU A 169 18.53 -35.15 -0.85
N PRO A 170 19.82 -35.29 -1.22
CA PRO A 170 20.23 -36.26 -2.22
C PRO A 170 19.84 -37.66 -1.76
N ALA A 171 19.30 -38.45 -2.70
CA ALA A 171 18.93 -39.84 -2.45
C ALA A 171 20.08 -40.59 -1.76
N PRO A 172 19.79 -41.46 -0.78
CA PRO A 172 20.84 -42.17 -0.06
C PRO A 172 21.64 -43.02 -1.04
N SER A 173 22.89 -42.60 -1.26
CA SER A 173 23.90 -43.38 -1.99
C SER A 173 23.94 -44.79 -1.41
N GLU A 174 23.79 -45.78 -2.28
CA GLU A 174 23.97 -47.20 -1.96
C GLU A 174 25.27 -47.37 -1.17
N ARG A 175 25.15 -47.84 0.08
CA ARG A 175 26.31 -48.25 0.87
C ARG A 175 26.98 -49.41 0.15
N ALA A 176 28.22 -49.19 -0.28
CA ALA A 176 29.11 -50.29 -0.63
C ALA A 176 29.30 -51.21 0.61
N PRO A 177 29.39 -52.53 0.43
CA PRO A 177 29.51 -53.46 1.54
C PRO A 177 30.87 -53.31 2.23
N ASP A 178 30.85 -53.38 3.56
CA ASP A 178 32.02 -53.36 4.43
C ASP A 178 32.99 -54.49 4.05
N VAL A 179 34.17 -54.09 3.58
CA VAL A 179 35.32 -55.00 3.46
C VAL A 179 35.91 -55.16 4.86
N VAL A 180 35.59 -56.28 5.50
CA VAL A 180 36.32 -56.77 6.67
C VAL A 180 37.70 -57.22 6.20
N GLN A 181 38.74 -56.67 6.81
CA GLN A 181 40.11 -57.19 6.70
C GLN A 181 40.70 -57.45 8.10
N PRO A 182 41.65 -58.39 8.21
CA PRO A 182 41.77 -59.37 9.29
C PRO A 182 42.46 -58.88 10.57
#